data_AF-B4KVC7-F1
#
_entry.id   AF-B4KVC7-F1
#
_cell.length_a   1.000
_cell.length_b   1.000
_cell.length_c   1.000
_cell.angle_alpha   90.00
_cell.angle_beta   90.00
_cell.angle_gamma   90.00
#
_symmetry.space_group_name_H-M   'P 1'
#
loop_
_entity.id
_entity.type
_entity.pdbx_description
1 polymer ?
#
loop_
_entity_poly.entity_id
_entity_poly.type
_entity_poly.pdbx_seq_one_letter_code
_entity_poly.pdbx_strand_id
1 'polypeptide(L)'
;MPARSNTAKASTSTGNATANEQMQDPAYKLKRKKNNEAVQRTREKTKKTAEERRGRINALKEENLQLAARVQAEKDKIIYLRNLIMQGIKSEEKDPIIEEILRSSDEDNDDDLTTSPNRND
;
A
#
# COMPACT_ATOMS: atom_id res chain seq x y z
N MET A 1 -19.58 -6.58 -7.51
CA MET A 1 -19.73 -7.78 -8.37
C MET A 1 -19.13 -8.98 -7.66
N PRO A 2 -19.91 -9.84 -6.97
CA PRO A 2 -19.35 -10.97 -6.24
C PRO A 2 -19.09 -12.15 -7.18
N ALA A 3 -17.90 -12.75 -7.09
CA ALA A 3 -17.49 -13.90 -7.89
C ALA A 3 -18.19 -15.19 -7.39
N ARG A 4 -18.97 -15.83 -8.27
CA ARG A 4 -19.61 -17.13 -8.02
C ARG A 4 -18.56 -18.23 -8.12
N SER A 5 -18.08 -18.74 -7.00
CA SER A 5 -17.23 -19.95 -6.96
C SER A 5 -18.09 -21.21 -7.05
N ASN A 6 -18.43 -21.61 -8.29
CA ASN A 6 -18.95 -22.95 -8.54
C ASN A 6 -17.83 -23.98 -8.29
N THR A 7 -17.74 -24.48 -7.07
CA THR A 7 -16.96 -25.69 -6.78
C THR A 7 -17.82 -26.90 -7.11
N ALA A 8 -17.70 -27.39 -8.34
CA ALA A 8 -18.33 -28.65 -8.73
C ALA A 8 -17.83 -29.78 -7.81
N LYS A 9 -18.76 -30.46 -7.14
CA LYS A 9 -18.51 -31.64 -6.31
C LYS A 9 -17.70 -32.65 -7.12
N ALA A 10 -16.51 -33.00 -6.62
CA ALA A 10 -15.73 -34.11 -7.16
C ALA A 10 -16.51 -35.41 -6.92
N SER A 11 -17.07 -35.97 -8.00
CA SER A 11 -17.65 -37.30 -8.01
C SER A 11 -16.56 -38.31 -7.66
N THR A 12 -16.60 -38.86 -6.46
CA THR A 12 -15.75 -39.98 -6.04
C THR A 12 -16.19 -41.22 -6.80
N SER A 13 -15.59 -41.48 -7.97
CA SER A 13 -15.84 -42.70 -8.74
C SER A 13 -14.92 -43.83 -8.27
N THR A 14 -15.56 -44.83 -7.67
CA THR A 14 -15.13 -46.22 -7.49
C THR A 14 -14.23 -46.73 -8.63
N GLY A 15 -13.03 -47.23 -8.31
CA GLY A 15 -12.13 -47.87 -9.29
C GLY A 15 -10.71 -48.14 -8.78
N ASN A 16 -10.55 -49.01 -7.77
CA ASN A 16 -9.29 -49.15 -7.03
C ASN A 16 -8.24 -50.12 -7.64
N ALA A 17 -8.52 -50.76 -8.78
CA ALA A 17 -7.59 -51.72 -9.42
C ALA A 17 -6.84 -51.15 -10.64
N THR A 18 -7.53 -50.40 -11.51
CA THR A 18 -6.93 -49.81 -12.74
C THR A 18 -6.16 -48.52 -12.47
N ALA A 19 -6.49 -47.81 -11.38
CA ALA A 19 -5.80 -46.59 -10.98
C ALA A 19 -4.31 -46.83 -10.64
N ASN A 20 -3.99 -47.99 -10.05
CA ASN A 20 -2.61 -48.32 -9.68
C ASN A 20 -1.72 -48.58 -10.91
N GLU A 21 -2.23 -49.25 -11.95
CA GLU A 21 -1.48 -49.46 -13.20
C GLU A 21 -1.28 -48.15 -13.96
N GLN A 22 -2.31 -47.30 -14.03
CA GLN A 22 -2.23 -45.96 -14.62
C GLN A 22 -1.29 -45.02 -13.87
N MET A 23 -1.13 -45.19 -12.55
CA MET A 23 -0.16 -44.42 -11.77
C MET A 23 1.29 -44.83 -12.04
N GLN A 24 1.51 -46.07 -12.50
CA GLN A 24 2.85 -46.56 -12.85
C GLN A 24 3.27 -46.22 -14.28
N ASP A 25 2.31 -45.89 -15.17
CA ASP A 25 2.56 -45.42 -16.53
C ASP A 25 3.54 -44.23 -16.55
N PRO A 26 4.65 -44.33 -17.31
CA PRO A 26 5.61 -43.23 -17.51
C PRO A 26 4.95 -41.92 -17.95
N ALA A 27 3.92 -41.97 -18.81
CA ALA A 27 3.26 -40.76 -19.30
C ALA A 27 2.45 -40.07 -18.19
N TYR A 28 1.81 -40.83 -17.30
CA TYR A 28 1.14 -40.28 -16.12
C TYR A 28 2.12 -39.63 -15.15
N LYS A 29 3.24 -40.31 -14.83
CA LYS A 29 4.29 -39.79 -13.94
C LYS A 29 4.86 -38.46 -14.44
N LEU A 30 5.10 -38.34 -15.76
CA LEU A 30 5.63 -37.13 -16.37
C LEU A 30 4.63 -35.96 -16.29
N LYS A 31 3.34 -36.22 -16.52
CA LYS A 31 2.26 -35.23 -16.31
C LYS A 31 2.17 -34.78 -14.85
N ARG A 32 2.24 -35.71 -13.89
CA ARG A 32 2.21 -35.39 -12.46
C ARG A 32 3.44 -34.61 -12.02
N LYS A 33 4.63 -34.97 -12.49
CA LYS A 33 5.87 -34.22 -12.22
C LYS A 33 5.73 -32.76 -12.70
N LYS A 34 5.27 -32.55 -13.93
CA LYS A 34 5.05 -31.21 -14.50
C LYS A 34 3.99 -30.41 -13.72
N ASN A 35 2.91 -31.08 -13.28
CA ASN A 35 1.88 -30.43 -12.46
C ASN A 35 2.41 -30.05 -11.08
N ASN A 36 3.13 -30.94 -10.40
CA ASN A 36 3.73 -30.66 -9.09
C ASN A 36 4.70 -29.48 -9.18
N GLU A 37 5.53 -29.45 -10.23
CA GLU A 37 6.44 -28.33 -10.49
C GLU A 37 5.67 -27.02 -10.73
N ALA A 38 4.60 -27.05 -11.52
CA ALA A 38 3.76 -25.87 -11.75
C ALA A 38 3.09 -25.38 -10.45
N VAL A 39 2.59 -26.29 -9.62
CA VAL A 39 2.00 -25.97 -8.31
C VAL A 39 3.03 -25.36 -7.39
N GLN A 40 4.24 -25.92 -7.34
CA GLN A 40 5.34 -25.38 -6.55
C GLN A 40 5.70 -23.96 -7.01
N ARG A 41 5.87 -23.75 -8.32
CA ARG A 41 6.12 -22.42 -8.90
C ARG A 41 5.02 -21.41 -8.55
N THR A 42 3.75 -21.82 -8.58
CA THR A 42 2.63 -20.95 -8.19
C THR A 42 2.69 -20.59 -6.70
N ARG A 43 2.98 -21.55 -5.82
CA ARG A 43 3.12 -21.29 -4.38
C ARG A 43 4.27 -20.34 -4.08
N GLU A 44 5.42 -20.57 -4.70
CA GLU A 44 6.60 -19.70 -4.58
C GLU A 44 6.31 -18.29 -5.09
N LYS A 45 5.63 -18.15 -6.23
CA LYS A 45 5.20 -16.84 -6.75
C LYS A 45 4.27 -16.12 -5.77
N THR A 46 3.28 -16.81 -5.22
CA THR A 46 2.36 -16.21 -4.24
C THR A 46 3.10 -15.80 -2.96
N LYS A 47 4.01 -16.63 -2.46
CA LYS A 47 4.85 -16.29 -1.31
C LYS A 47 5.71 -15.05 -1.60
N LYS A 48 6.41 -15.03 -2.73
CA LYS A 48 7.25 -13.92 -3.15
C LYS A 48 6.45 -12.62 -3.29
N THR A 49 5.30 -12.65 -3.95
CA THR A 49 4.45 -11.45 -4.10
C THR A 49 3.92 -10.93 -2.75
N ALA A 50 3.64 -11.81 -1.79
CA ALA A 50 3.27 -11.40 -0.43
C ALA A 50 4.44 -10.74 0.30
N GLU A 51 5.65 -11.30 0.18
CA GLU A 51 6.88 -10.74 0.76
C GLU A 51 7.25 -9.39 0.12
N GLU A 52 7.16 -9.27 -1.20
CA GLU A 52 7.37 -8.03 -1.96
C GLU A 52 6.36 -6.95 -1.52
N ARG A 53 5.07 -7.31 -1.38
CA ARG A 53 4.05 -6.37 -0.89
C ARG A 53 4.36 -5.89 0.53
N ARG A 54 4.76 -6.79 1.42
CA ARG A 54 5.16 -6.42 2.80
C ARG A 54 6.37 -5.48 2.77
N GLY A 55 7.38 -5.77 1.95
CA GLY A 55 8.54 -4.91 1.76
C GLY A 55 8.14 -3.51 1.29
N ARG A 56 7.24 -3.42 0.30
CA ARG A 56 6.73 -2.15 -0.22
C ARG A 56 5.98 -1.34 0.83
N ILE A 57 5.14 -1.99 1.64
CA ILE A 57 4.43 -1.32 2.74
C ILE A 57 5.42 -0.73 3.75
N ASN A 58 6.46 -1.48 4.11
CA ASN A 58 7.47 -1.00 5.05
C ASN A 58 8.25 0.19 4.48
N ALA A 59 8.67 0.13 3.20
CA ALA A 59 9.33 1.25 2.54
C ALA A 59 8.44 2.50 2.50
N LEU A 60 7.15 2.36 2.17
CA LEU A 60 6.20 3.47 2.16
C LEU A 60 5.95 4.07 3.55
N LYS A 61 6.01 3.26 4.62
CA LYS A 61 5.90 3.77 5.99
C LYS A 61 7.11 4.61 6.38
N GLU A 62 8.30 4.15 6.01
CA GLU A 62 9.54 4.88 6.26
C GLU A 62 9.59 6.18 5.45
N GLU A 63 9.21 6.14 4.18
CA GLU A 63 9.11 7.32 3.32
C GLU A 63 8.11 8.34 3.88
N ASN A 64 6.93 7.90 4.31
CA ASN A 64 5.96 8.79 4.96
C ASN A 64 6.51 9.45 6.22
N LEU A 65 7.26 8.71 7.05
CA LEU A 65 7.89 9.28 8.23
C LEU A 65 8.90 10.37 7.86
N GLN A 66 9.72 10.12 6.83
CA GLN A 66 10.69 11.10 6.34
C GLN A 66 10.00 12.34 5.74
N LEU A 67 8.94 12.14 4.95
CA LEU A 67 8.18 13.24 4.37
C LEU A 67 7.49 14.07 5.44
N ALA A 68 6.86 13.45 6.44
CA ALA A 68 6.24 14.16 7.56
C ALA A 68 7.27 14.99 8.34
N ALA A 69 8.47 14.45 8.58
CA ALA A 69 9.56 15.19 9.21
C ALA A 69 10.03 16.39 8.38
N ARG A 70 10.11 16.25 7.04
CA ARG A 70 10.47 17.36 6.13
C ARG A 70 9.40 18.44 6.12
N VAL A 71 8.13 18.05 6.01
CA VAL A 71 7.00 18.99 6.07
C VAL A 71 7.02 19.77 7.38
N GLN A 72 7.23 19.10 8.51
CA GLN A 72 7.32 19.78 9.79
C GLN A 72 8.50 20.76 9.85
N ALA A 73 9.68 20.34 9.39
CA ALA A 73 10.85 21.22 9.36
C ALA A 73 10.66 22.45 8.44
N GLU A 74 9.93 22.29 7.34
CA GLU A 74 9.56 23.41 6.45
C GLU A 74 8.53 24.34 7.10
N LYS A 75 7.51 23.79 7.78
CA LYS A 75 6.56 24.59 8.57
C LYS A 75 7.27 25.41 9.64
N ASP A 76 8.22 24.81 10.36
CA ASP A 76 9.00 25.51 11.39
C ASP A 76 9.83 26.65 10.80
N LYS A 77 10.42 26.47 9.61
CA LYS A 77 11.14 27.53 8.88
C LYS A 77 10.20 28.66 8.46
N ILE A 78 9.00 28.34 7.95
CA ILE A 78 8.00 29.33 7.58
C ILE A 78 7.57 30.14 8.80
N ILE A 79 7.30 29.49 9.92
CA ILE A 79 6.93 30.14 11.19
C ILE A 79 8.07 31.05 11.66
N TYR A 80 9.33 30.60 11.59
CA TYR A 80 10.49 31.40 11.93
C TYR A 80 10.59 32.66 11.06
N LEU A 81 10.47 32.53 9.74
CA LEU A 81 10.49 33.67 8.82
C LEU A 81 9.31 34.62 9.06
N ARG A 82 8.10 34.09 9.31
CA ARG A 82 6.92 34.88 9.71
C ARG A 82 7.22 35.70 10.96
N ASN A 83 7.81 35.08 11.98
CA ASN A 83 8.14 35.76 13.23
C ASN A 83 9.19 36.86 13.02
N LEU A 84 10.19 36.62 12.16
CA LEU A 84 11.21 37.63 11.82
C LEU A 84 10.58 38.84 11.11
N ILE A 85 9.71 38.59 10.14
CA ILE A 85 8.96 39.62 9.42
C ILE A 85 8.08 40.41 10.39
N MET A 86 7.33 39.72 11.27
CA MET A 86 6.48 40.34 12.28
C MET A 86 7.27 41.18 13.30
N GLN A 87 8.49 40.78 13.64
CA GLN A 87 9.38 41.59 14.48
C GLN A 87 9.83 42.85 13.74
N GLY A 88 10.21 42.73 12.46
CA GLY A 88 10.60 43.86 11.61
C GLY A 88 9.49 44.91 11.44
N ILE A 89 8.25 44.48 11.20
CA ILE A 89 7.08 45.37 11.07
C ILE A 89 6.76 46.13 12.36
N LYS A 90 7.01 45.53 13.54
CA LYS A 90 6.81 46.22 14.82
C LYS A 90 7.80 47.38 15.01
N SER A 91 8.92 47.36 14.30
CA SER A 91 9.98 48.36 14.40
C SER A 91 9.78 49.55 13.45
N GLU A 92 9.37 49.33 12.19
CA GLU A 92 9.19 50.39 11.19
C GLU A 92 8.20 49.91 10.12
N GLU A 93 7.11 50.66 9.92
CA GLU A 93 6.06 50.57 8.88
C GLU A 93 5.43 49.20 8.51
N LYS A 94 4.09 49.16 8.54
CA LYS A 94 3.30 48.03 8.05
C LYS A 94 3.18 48.07 6.53
N ASP A 95 3.98 47.27 5.83
CA ASP A 95 3.87 47.11 4.38
C ASP A 95 2.59 46.32 4.00
N PRO A 96 1.71 46.83 3.10
CA PRO A 96 0.44 46.20 2.75
C PRO A 96 0.60 44.84 2.05
N ILE A 97 1.71 44.63 1.34
CA ILE A 97 2.07 43.34 0.72
C ILE A 97 2.31 42.28 1.80
N ILE A 98 2.90 42.67 2.92
CA ILE A 98 3.15 41.73 4.02
C ILE A 98 1.85 41.31 4.71
N GLU A 99 0.88 42.23 4.84
CA GLU A 99 -0.44 41.88 5.37
C GLU A 99 -1.19 40.90 4.46
N GLU A 100 -1.07 41.03 3.14
CA GLU A 100 -1.69 40.11 2.16
C GLU A 100 -1.08 38.69 2.22
N ILE A 101 0.26 38.59 2.34
CA ILE A 101 0.95 37.30 2.51
C ILE A 101 0.54 36.62 3.83
N LEU A 102 0.35 37.39 4.90
CA LEU A 102 -0.09 36.85 6.19
C LEU A 102 -1.53 36.34 6.12
N ARG A 103 -2.41 37.05 5.42
CA ARG A 103 -3.84 36.73 5.34
C ARG A 103 -4.14 35.53 4.44
N SER A 104 -3.39 35.37 3.35
CA SER A 104 -3.59 34.28 2.38
C SER A 104 -3.19 32.89 2.91
N SER A 105 -2.29 32.80 3.90
CA SER A 105 -1.87 31.51 4.48
C SER A 105 -2.74 31.02 5.65
N ASP A 106 -3.57 31.88 6.24
CA ASP A 106 -4.46 31.48 7.35
C ASP A 106 -5.73 30.74 6.82
N GLU A 107 -5.98 30.70 5.49
CA GLU A 107 -7.11 29.97 4.88
C GLU A 107 -6.80 28.50 4.53
N ASP A 108 -5.54 28.05 4.62
CA ASP A 108 -5.13 26.66 4.30
C ASP A 108 -4.90 25.77 5.54
N ASN A 109 -5.18 26.26 6.74
CA ASN A 109 -5.08 25.47 7.98
C ASN A 109 -6.47 25.07 8.47
N ASP A 110 -6.94 23.90 7.99
CA ASP A 110 -7.67 22.87 8.74
C ASP A 110 -8.33 21.86 7.77
N ASP A 111 -7.57 21.32 6.80
CA ASP A 111 -8.05 20.12 6.09
C ASP A 111 -7.83 18.90 7.00
N ASP A 112 -8.82 18.77 7.87
CA ASP A 112 -9.18 17.67 8.74
C ASP A 112 -8.89 16.29 8.14
N LEU A 113 -7.74 15.72 8.53
CA LEU A 113 -7.37 14.33 8.24
C LEU A 113 -8.21 13.29 9.02
N THR A 114 -9.35 13.66 9.64
CA THR A 114 -10.22 12.70 10.35
C THR A 114 -11.23 11.95 9.47
N THR A 115 -11.23 12.13 8.13
CA THR A 115 -11.96 11.21 7.25
C THR A 115 -11.25 9.86 7.18
N SER A 116 -11.41 9.08 8.25
CA SER A 116 -11.17 7.65 8.27
C SER A 116 -12.04 7.02 7.17
N PRO A 117 -11.47 6.24 6.24
CA PRO A 117 -12.31 5.52 5.30
C PRO A 117 -13.09 4.48 6.10
N ASN A 118 -14.39 4.73 6.24
CA ASN A 118 -15.38 3.79 6.71
C ASN A 118 -15.24 2.49 5.91
N ARG A 119 -14.54 1.50 6.49
CA ARG A 119 -14.42 0.16 5.93
C ARG A 119 -15.66 -0.64 6.31
N ASN A 120 -16.75 -0.38 5.61
CA ASN A 120 -17.87 -1.30 5.50
C ASN A 120 -18.03 -1.66 4.01
N ASP A 121 -17.40 -2.76 3.60
CA ASP A 121 -17.95 -3.84 2.77
C ASP A 121 -16.90 -4.95 2.56
#